data_AF-A0A399IFX8-F1
#
_entry.id   AF-A0A399IFX8-F1
#
_cell.length_a   1.000
_cell.length_b   1.000
_cell.length_c   1.000
_cell.angle_alpha   90.00
_cell.angle_beta   90.00
_cell.angle_gamma   90.00
#
_symmetry.space_group_name_H-M   'P 1'
#
loop_
_entity.id
_entity.type
_entity.pdbx_description
1 polymer ?
#
loop_
_entity_poly.entity_id
_entity_poly.type
_entity_poly.pdbx_seq_one_letter_code
_entity_poly.pdbx_strand_id
1 'polypeptide(L)'
;MPKCASCHQKPHGAKITDCAACHTNPHAPKKIGSTSQLAIACFDCHAPVREELLKFPSKHTKLACTVCHTSHGYIPSCLTCHKPHTPGQPLASCKACHPVHRPLQITYGKDVPSATCGACHSKVFNVWQHGTSKHKNVACVACHKDKHRFVPQCTSCHGKPHQQVIHDKFPRCLTCHIDVHDLPVMPSQKK
;
A
#
# COMPACT_ATOMS: atom_id res chain seq x y z
N MET A 1 28.08 38.67 6.81
CA MET A 1 26.83 37.99 7.19
C MET A 1 27.06 37.28 8.52
N PRO A 2 26.20 37.43 9.55
CA PRO A 2 26.31 36.61 10.77
C PRO A 2 26.18 35.12 10.44
N LYS A 3 26.71 34.24 11.32
CA LYS A 3 26.60 32.79 11.13
C LYS A 3 25.12 32.39 11.12
N CYS A 4 24.68 31.53 10.21
CA CYS A 4 23.28 31.09 10.14
C CYS A 4 22.74 30.59 11.49
N ALA A 5 23.59 29.87 12.24
CA ALA A 5 23.26 29.31 13.55
C ALA A 5 23.08 30.36 14.68
N SER A 6 23.43 31.64 14.46
CA SER A 6 23.15 32.69 15.45
C SER A 6 21.70 33.15 15.43
N CYS A 7 20.99 32.93 14.31
CA CYS A 7 19.59 33.35 14.13
C CYS A 7 18.65 32.16 13.92
N HIS A 8 19.16 31.03 13.43
CA HIS A 8 18.39 29.83 13.16
C HIS A 8 18.85 28.67 14.02
N GLN A 9 17.90 27.84 14.44
CA GLN A 9 18.19 26.53 15.02
C GLN A 9 18.84 25.62 13.96
N LYS A 10 19.30 24.43 14.37
CA LYS A 10 19.92 23.42 13.48
C LYS A 10 18.89 22.35 13.10
N PRO A 11 18.00 22.57 12.12
CA PRO A 11 16.93 21.63 11.77
C PRO A 11 17.45 20.30 11.21
N HIS A 12 18.68 20.28 10.69
CA HIS A 12 19.35 19.09 10.15
C HIS A 12 20.34 18.46 11.15
N GLY A 13 20.27 18.86 12.42
CA GLY A 13 21.16 18.38 13.48
C GLY A 13 22.60 18.90 13.36
N ALA A 14 23.51 18.26 14.09
CA ALA A 14 24.92 18.66 14.16
C ALA A 14 25.76 18.18 12.96
N LYS A 15 25.23 17.26 12.14
CA LYS A 15 25.95 16.66 11.01
C LYS A 15 26.03 17.58 9.79
N ILE A 16 25.04 18.45 9.60
CA ILE A 16 24.99 19.38 8.46
C ILE A 16 25.35 20.77 8.94
N THR A 17 26.62 21.14 8.79
CA THR A 17 27.17 22.42 9.25
C THR A 17 27.43 23.43 8.14
N ASP A 18 27.63 22.97 6.90
CA ASP A 18 27.77 23.84 5.73
C ASP A 18 26.39 24.16 5.15
N CYS A 19 25.78 25.24 5.65
CA CYS A 19 24.45 25.67 5.21
C CYS A 19 24.45 26.14 3.74
N ALA A 20 25.54 26.78 3.29
CA ALA A 20 25.60 27.40 1.97
C ALA A 20 25.75 26.38 0.84
N ALA A 21 26.22 25.16 1.13
CA ALA A 21 26.27 24.06 0.18
C ALA A 21 24.90 23.68 -0.41
N CYS A 22 23.80 23.99 0.28
CA CYS A 22 22.44 23.69 -0.18
C CYS A 22 21.51 24.92 -0.20
N HIS A 23 21.71 25.90 0.69
CA HIS A 23 20.90 27.10 0.77
C HIS A 23 21.58 28.28 0.05
N THR A 24 21.29 28.45 -1.24
CA THR A 24 21.85 29.55 -2.05
C THR A 24 21.27 30.92 -1.69
N ASN A 25 20.07 30.97 -1.11
CA ASN A 25 19.45 32.20 -0.62
C ASN A 25 19.21 32.11 0.90
N PRO A 26 20.00 32.82 1.73
CA PRO A 26 19.88 32.77 3.18
C PRO A 26 18.57 33.35 3.72
N HIS A 27 17.84 34.16 2.93
CA HIS A 27 16.52 34.71 3.29
C HIS A 27 15.36 33.89 2.72
N ALA A 28 15.63 32.84 1.94
CA ALA A 28 14.63 31.89 1.48
C ALA A 28 15.05 30.43 1.76
N PRO A 29 15.40 30.06 3.00
CA PRO A 29 15.97 28.76 3.33
C PRO A 29 15.04 27.57 3.00
N LYS A 30 13.72 27.79 2.93
CA LYS A 30 12.74 26.76 2.54
C LYS A 30 12.68 26.52 1.03
N LYS A 31 13.29 27.38 0.21
CA LYS A 31 13.27 27.28 -1.25
C LYS A 31 14.62 26.75 -1.72
N ILE A 32 14.81 25.44 -1.58
CA ILE A 32 15.97 24.74 -2.10
C ILE A 32 15.53 23.92 -3.32
N GLY A 33 16.11 24.22 -4.46
CA GLY A 33 15.99 23.36 -5.64
C GLY A 33 16.74 22.06 -5.42
N SER A 34 16.38 21.03 -6.16
CA SER A 34 17.14 19.78 -6.16
C SER A 34 18.55 19.99 -6.73
N THR A 35 19.57 20.09 -5.87
CA THR A 35 20.99 20.10 -6.28
C THR A 35 21.55 18.68 -6.38
N SER A 36 22.63 18.50 -7.13
CA SER A 36 23.31 17.18 -7.23
C SER A 36 23.82 16.69 -5.87
N GLN A 37 24.37 17.59 -5.05
CA GLN A 37 24.82 17.30 -3.69
C GLN A 37 23.66 16.84 -2.80
N LEU A 38 22.52 17.54 -2.84
CA LEU A 38 21.33 17.14 -2.08
C LEU A 38 20.77 15.79 -2.57
N ALA A 39 20.78 15.55 -3.88
CA ALA A 39 20.30 14.30 -4.48
C ALA A 39 21.13 13.08 -4.04
N ILE A 40 22.44 13.26 -3.85
CA ILE A 40 23.33 12.21 -3.33
C ILE A 40 23.11 12.00 -1.83
N ALA A 41 22.90 13.08 -1.08
CA ALA A 41 22.76 13.07 0.38
C ALA A 41 21.34 12.75 0.89
N CYS A 42 20.36 12.47 0.02
CA CYS A 42 18.98 12.19 0.44
C CYS A 42 18.92 11.11 1.54
N PHE A 43 19.72 10.06 1.40
CA PHE A 43 19.69 8.92 2.32
C PHE A 43 20.43 9.15 3.65
N ASP A 44 21.27 10.18 3.75
CA ASP A 44 21.91 10.53 5.03
C ASP A 44 20.86 10.99 6.05
N CYS A 45 19.78 11.61 5.56
CA CYS A 45 18.63 12.04 6.35
C CYS A 45 17.41 11.10 6.21
N HIS A 46 17.22 10.49 5.04
CA HIS A 46 16.10 9.58 4.74
C HIS A 46 16.52 8.11 4.67
N ALA A 47 17.32 7.65 5.65
CA ALA A 47 17.77 6.25 5.71
C ALA A 47 16.62 5.21 5.63
N PRO A 48 15.46 5.39 6.29
CA PRO A 48 14.35 4.44 6.14
C PRO A 48 13.83 4.33 4.70
N VAL A 49 13.87 5.41 3.92
CA VAL A 49 13.47 5.39 2.50
C VAL A 49 14.46 4.54 1.68
N ARG A 50 15.76 4.67 1.97
CA ARG A 50 16.78 3.82 1.33
C ARG A 50 16.51 2.35 1.59
N GLU A 51 16.21 2.00 2.83
CA GLU A 51 15.94 0.62 3.23
C GLU A 51 14.69 0.07 2.53
N GLU A 52 13.61 0.85 2.45
CA GLU A 52 12.40 0.46 1.72
C GLU A 52 12.67 0.19 0.24
N LEU A 53 13.38 1.10 -0.44
CA LEU A 53 13.70 0.98 -1.87
C LEU A 53 14.60 -0.22 -2.18
N LEU A 54 15.55 -0.54 -1.29
CA LEU A 54 16.43 -1.71 -1.43
C LEU A 54 15.69 -3.02 -1.15
N LYS A 55 14.85 -3.04 -0.10
CA LYS A 55 14.14 -4.25 0.33
C LYS A 55 12.95 -4.59 -0.58
N PHE A 56 12.32 -3.58 -1.18
CA PHE A 56 11.11 -3.72 -1.99
C PHE A 56 11.27 -3.05 -3.36
N PRO A 57 12.13 -3.60 -4.24
CA PRO A 57 12.42 -3.01 -5.52
C PRO A 57 11.15 -2.88 -6.39
N SER A 58 11.03 -1.74 -7.06
CA SER A 58 9.96 -1.46 -8.03
C SER A 58 10.51 -0.61 -9.18
N LYS A 59 9.65 -0.22 -10.13
CA LYS A 59 10.05 0.71 -11.20
C LYS A 59 10.55 2.05 -10.65
N HIS A 60 10.01 2.51 -9.51
CA HIS A 60 10.43 3.76 -8.86
C HIS A 60 11.84 3.68 -8.28
N THR A 61 12.33 2.49 -7.91
CA THR A 61 13.71 2.31 -7.42
C THR A 61 14.76 2.69 -8.46
N LYS A 62 14.39 2.71 -9.75
CA LYS A 62 15.28 3.09 -10.86
C LYS A 62 15.25 4.58 -11.18
N LEU A 63 14.35 5.34 -10.56
CA LEU A 63 14.22 6.78 -10.78
C LEU A 63 15.07 7.53 -9.75
N ALA A 64 15.67 8.63 -10.18
CA ALA A 64 16.25 9.58 -9.23
C ALA A 64 15.13 10.20 -8.37
N CYS A 65 15.40 10.45 -7.09
CA CYS A 65 14.46 11.06 -6.15
C CYS A 65 13.84 12.36 -6.69
N THR A 66 14.66 13.09 -7.44
CA THR A 66 14.41 14.42 -8.02
C THR A 66 13.40 14.42 -9.15
N VAL A 67 13.13 13.25 -9.75
CA VAL A 67 12.09 13.06 -10.76
C VAL A 67 10.71 13.37 -10.19
N CYS A 68 10.50 13.06 -8.90
CA CYS A 68 9.24 13.33 -8.22
C CYS A 68 9.40 14.46 -7.18
N HIS A 69 10.49 14.49 -6.43
CA HIS A 69 10.78 15.51 -5.43
C HIS A 69 11.59 16.67 -6.02
N THR A 70 10.91 17.62 -6.65
CA THR A 70 11.53 18.75 -7.37
C THR A 70 12.16 19.81 -6.46
N SER A 71 11.78 19.83 -5.19
CA SER A 71 12.37 20.68 -4.16
C SER A 71 12.41 19.97 -2.81
N HIS A 72 13.29 20.41 -1.92
CA HIS A 72 13.45 19.79 -0.61
C HIS A 72 12.15 19.90 0.21
N GLY A 73 11.65 18.75 0.70
CA GLY A 73 10.42 18.67 1.48
C GLY A 73 9.13 18.70 0.66
N TYR A 74 9.20 18.83 -0.67
CA TYR A 74 8.02 18.75 -1.53
C TYR A 74 7.50 17.33 -1.64
N ILE A 75 6.19 17.14 -1.44
CA ILE A 75 5.51 15.86 -1.63
C ILE A 75 4.72 15.93 -2.95
N PRO A 76 5.11 15.14 -3.97
CA PRO A 76 4.46 15.19 -5.27
C PRO A 76 3.08 14.55 -5.27
N SER A 77 2.30 14.89 -6.29
CA SER A 77 1.08 14.15 -6.63
C SER A 77 1.44 12.88 -7.42
N CYS A 78 0.88 11.74 -7.03
CA CYS A 78 1.01 10.50 -7.80
C CYS A 78 0.25 10.58 -9.14
N LEU A 79 -0.78 11.42 -9.20
CA LEU A 79 -1.68 11.52 -10.36
C LEU A 79 -1.05 12.21 -11.57
N THR A 80 0.13 12.82 -11.39
CA THR A 80 0.92 13.36 -12.51
C THR A 80 1.31 12.28 -13.51
N CYS A 81 1.50 11.04 -13.05
CA CYS A 81 1.88 9.91 -13.91
C CYS A 81 0.93 8.71 -13.81
N HIS A 82 0.22 8.53 -12.69
CA HIS A 82 -0.66 7.40 -12.46
C HIS A 82 -2.14 7.77 -12.57
N LYS A 83 -2.93 6.93 -13.22
CA LYS A 83 -4.39 7.04 -13.22
C LYS A 83 -4.96 6.47 -11.92
N PRO A 84 -6.04 7.05 -11.37
CA PRO A 84 -6.73 6.47 -10.22
C PRO A 84 -7.39 5.13 -10.59
N HIS A 85 -7.68 4.31 -9.59
CA HIS A 85 -8.38 3.04 -9.81
C HIS A 85 -9.89 3.21 -9.98
N THR A 86 -10.45 4.28 -9.41
CA THR A 86 -11.87 4.64 -9.57
C THR A 86 -12.02 6.11 -9.98
N PRO A 87 -13.10 6.48 -10.70
CA PRO A 87 -13.40 7.87 -10.99
C PRO A 87 -13.43 8.72 -9.71
N GLY A 88 -12.77 9.89 -9.73
CA GLY A 88 -12.75 10.83 -8.62
C GLY A 88 -11.98 10.37 -7.37
N GLN A 89 -11.19 9.29 -7.43
CA GLN A 89 -10.45 8.80 -6.27
C GLN A 89 -9.50 9.88 -5.71
N PRO A 90 -9.61 10.26 -4.42
CA PRO A 90 -8.72 11.24 -3.81
C PRO A 90 -7.29 10.72 -3.70
N LEU A 91 -6.30 11.58 -3.97
CA LEU A 91 -4.87 11.23 -3.85
C LEU A 91 -4.50 10.68 -2.45
N ALA A 92 -5.10 11.22 -1.39
CA ALA A 92 -4.86 10.76 -0.03
C ALA A 92 -5.21 9.27 0.17
N SER A 93 -6.22 8.77 -0.54
CA SER A 93 -6.63 7.37 -0.46
C SER A 93 -5.64 6.41 -1.10
N CYS A 94 -4.82 6.87 -2.06
CA CYS A 94 -3.81 6.03 -2.70
C CYS A 94 -2.81 5.46 -1.68
N LYS A 95 -2.42 6.29 -0.70
CA LYS A 95 -1.45 5.92 0.35
C LYS A 95 -2.02 4.97 1.40
N ALA A 96 -3.35 4.83 1.50
CA ALA A 96 -3.97 3.82 2.36
C ALA A 96 -3.61 2.40 1.88
N CYS A 97 -3.41 2.24 0.57
CA CYS A 97 -3.10 0.96 -0.04
C CYS A 97 -1.66 0.85 -0.56
N HIS A 98 -1.09 1.92 -1.10
CA HIS A 98 0.23 1.91 -1.72
C HIS A 98 1.21 2.77 -0.92
N PRO A 99 2.14 2.16 -0.15
CA PRO A 99 3.23 2.90 0.46
C PRO A 99 4.19 3.41 -0.63
N VAL A 100 4.54 4.70 -0.60
CA VAL A 100 5.11 5.43 -1.76
C VAL A 100 6.46 4.89 -2.24
N HIS A 101 7.34 4.43 -1.34
CA HIS A 101 8.66 3.88 -1.69
C HIS A 101 8.71 2.34 -1.70
N ARG A 102 7.56 1.70 -1.54
CA ARG A 102 7.37 0.25 -1.75
C ARG A 102 5.96 -0.02 -2.31
N PRO A 103 5.59 0.59 -3.46
CA PRO A 103 4.19 0.67 -3.91
C PRO A 103 3.56 -0.68 -4.25
N LEU A 104 4.36 -1.73 -4.43
CA LEU A 104 3.89 -3.09 -4.66
C LEU A 104 3.51 -3.83 -3.36
N GLN A 105 3.91 -3.32 -2.20
CA GLN A 105 3.51 -3.85 -0.90
C GLN A 105 2.13 -3.29 -0.53
N ILE A 106 1.10 -3.83 -1.17
CA ILE A 106 -0.28 -3.36 -0.97
C ILE A 106 -0.72 -3.66 0.47
N THR A 107 -1.15 -2.62 1.16
CA THR A 107 -1.78 -2.66 2.48
C THR A 107 -3.25 -2.27 2.37
N TYR A 108 -4.02 -2.47 3.43
CA TYR A 108 -5.35 -1.89 3.57
C TYR A 108 -5.81 -2.05 5.02
N GLY A 109 -6.71 -1.18 5.46
CA GLY A 109 -7.34 -1.27 6.77
C GLY A 109 -8.50 -2.28 6.80
N LYS A 110 -8.95 -2.61 8.02
CA LYS A 110 -10.11 -3.49 8.24
C LYS A 110 -11.44 -2.88 7.79
N ASP A 111 -11.48 -1.57 7.60
CA ASP A 111 -12.68 -0.81 7.25
C ASP A 111 -12.78 -0.49 5.76
N VAL A 112 -11.86 -1.03 4.94
CA VAL A 112 -11.89 -0.82 3.49
C VAL A 112 -13.11 -1.53 2.88
N PRO A 113 -14.01 -0.81 2.18
CA PRO A 113 -15.18 -1.43 1.56
C PRO A 113 -14.81 -2.45 0.47
N SER A 114 -15.56 -3.55 0.37
CA SER A 114 -15.37 -4.56 -0.70
C SER A 114 -15.39 -3.96 -2.11
N ALA A 115 -16.18 -2.90 -2.34
CA ALA A 115 -16.23 -2.20 -3.63
C ALA A 115 -14.87 -1.62 -4.05
N THR A 116 -14.03 -1.20 -3.10
CA THR A 116 -12.67 -0.74 -3.38
C THR A 116 -11.81 -1.87 -3.94
N CYS A 117 -11.98 -3.11 -3.46
CA CYS A 117 -11.29 -4.29 -3.99
C CYS A 117 -11.74 -4.57 -5.44
N GLY A 118 -13.01 -4.31 -5.76
CA GLY A 118 -13.58 -4.46 -7.11
C GLY A 118 -12.93 -3.58 -8.17
N ALA A 119 -12.26 -2.48 -7.80
CA ALA A 119 -11.52 -1.65 -8.75
C ALA A 119 -10.35 -2.40 -9.41
N CYS A 120 -9.75 -3.37 -8.70
CA CYS A 120 -8.72 -4.26 -9.27
C CYS A 120 -9.25 -5.68 -9.54
N HIS A 121 -10.21 -6.15 -8.74
CA HIS A 121 -10.76 -7.50 -8.78
C HIS A 121 -12.19 -7.52 -9.30
N SER A 122 -12.48 -6.78 -10.37
CA SER A 122 -13.84 -6.58 -10.90
C SER A 122 -14.61 -7.87 -11.16
N LYS A 123 -13.92 -8.88 -11.73
CA LYS A 123 -14.52 -10.20 -12.00
C LYS A 123 -14.99 -10.88 -10.71
N VAL A 124 -14.10 -11.01 -9.73
CA VAL A 124 -14.41 -11.66 -8.44
C VAL A 124 -15.45 -10.86 -7.67
N PHE A 125 -15.31 -9.54 -7.65
CA PHE A 125 -16.28 -8.66 -6.99
C PHE A 125 -17.67 -8.80 -7.59
N ASN A 126 -17.80 -8.83 -8.92
CA ASN A 126 -19.09 -9.01 -9.58
C ASN A 126 -19.72 -10.36 -9.24
N VAL A 127 -18.95 -11.45 -9.25
CA VAL A 127 -19.46 -12.77 -8.87
C VAL A 127 -19.89 -12.80 -7.41
N TRP A 128 -19.04 -12.33 -6.49
CA TRP A 128 -19.34 -12.25 -5.06
C TRP A 128 -20.57 -11.40 -4.76
N GLN A 129 -20.71 -10.23 -5.41
CA GLN A 129 -21.82 -9.30 -5.21
C GLN A 129 -23.17 -9.90 -5.63
N HIS A 130 -23.19 -10.71 -6.67
CA HIS A 130 -24.40 -11.35 -7.20
C HIS A 130 -24.58 -12.80 -6.73
N GLY A 131 -23.61 -13.33 -6.00
CA GLY A 131 -23.65 -14.68 -5.45
C GLY A 131 -24.85 -14.87 -4.52
N THR A 132 -25.25 -16.13 -4.37
CA THR A 132 -26.37 -16.52 -3.48
C THR A 132 -25.87 -17.07 -2.15
N SER A 133 -24.58 -17.36 -2.01
CA SER A 133 -23.99 -17.91 -0.79
C SER A 133 -23.93 -16.89 0.34
N LYS A 134 -23.85 -17.36 1.60
CA LYS A 134 -23.70 -16.48 2.77
C LYS A 134 -22.41 -15.67 2.75
N HIS A 135 -21.38 -16.09 2.00
CA HIS A 135 -20.12 -15.37 1.88
C HIS A 135 -20.28 -14.02 1.19
N LYS A 136 -21.35 -13.80 0.41
CA LYS A 136 -21.68 -12.49 -0.18
C LYS A 136 -21.87 -11.38 0.86
N ASN A 137 -22.20 -11.75 2.09
CA ASN A 137 -22.43 -10.81 3.19
C ASN A 137 -21.15 -10.58 4.02
N VAL A 138 -20.04 -11.22 3.66
CA VAL A 138 -18.75 -11.10 4.37
C VAL A 138 -17.85 -10.16 3.58
N ALA A 139 -17.43 -9.06 4.19
CA ALA A 139 -16.53 -8.10 3.54
C ALA A 139 -15.19 -8.76 3.15
N CYS A 140 -14.59 -8.34 2.04
CA CYS A 140 -13.35 -8.93 1.54
C CYS A 140 -12.23 -8.94 2.61
N VAL A 141 -12.11 -7.83 3.33
CA VAL A 141 -11.12 -7.61 4.40
C VAL A 141 -11.36 -8.45 5.66
N ALA A 142 -12.55 -9.02 5.85
CA ALA A 142 -12.81 -9.94 6.96
C ALA A 142 -12.07 -11.27 6.78
N CYS A 143 -11.99 -11.75 5.53
CA CYS A 143 -11.22 -12.95 5.18
C CYS A 143 -9.77 -12.60 4.83
N HIS A 144 -9.57 -11.61 3.97
CA HIS A 144 -8.26 -11.12 3.53
C HIS A 144 -7.76 -10.04 4.50
N LYS A 145 -7.39 -10.41 5.74
CA LYS A 145 -7.16 -9.44 6.83
C LYS A 145 -5.72 -8.99 7.05
N ASP A 146 -4.73 -9.81 6.68
CA ASP A 146 -3.34 -9.59 7.13
C ASP A 146 -2.51 -8.83 6.11
N LYS A 147 -2.49 -9.34 4.88
CA LYS A 147 -1.77 -8.74 3.76
C LYS A 147 -2.55 -8.98 2.48
N HIS A 148 -2.32 -8.14 1.49
CA HIS A 148 -2.84 -8.42 0.15
C HIS A 148 -2.46 -9.85 -0.29
N ARG A 149 -3.44 -10.60 -0.80
CA ARG A 149 -3.37 -12.04 -1.14
C ARG A 149 -3.29 -13.02 0.04
N PHE A 150 -3.51 -12.60 1.28
CA PHE A 150 -3.68 -13.52 2.39
C PHE A 150 -4.95 -14.35 2.19
N VAL A 151 -4.88 -15.67 2.23
CA VAL A 151 -6.06 -16.55 2.16
C VAL A 151 -6.15 -17.30 3.49
N PRO A 152 -7.23 -17.13 4.29
CA PRO A 152 -7.39 -17.85 5.54
C PRO A 152 -7.68 -19.33 5.30
N GLN A 153 -7.45 -20.15 6.31
CA GLN A 153 -7.94 -21.54 6.31
C GLN A 153 -9.45 -21.53 6.57
N CYS A 154 -10.20 -22.41 5.89
CA CYS A 154 -11.66 -22.52 6.09
C CYS A 154 -12.01 -22.79 7.57
N THR A 155 -11.16 -23.55 8.25
CA THR A 155 -11.30 -23.93 9.66
C THR A 155 -11.15 -22.78 10.66
N SER A 156 -10.73 -21.58 10.22
CA SER A 156 -10.70 -20.41 11.11
C SER A 156 -12.10 -19.89 11.45
N CYS A 157 -13.09 -20.22 10.61
CA CYS A 157 -14.47 -19.78 10.77
C CYS A 157 -15.47 -20.94 10.75
N HIS A 158 -15.14 -22.03 10.06
CA HIS A 158 -15.98 -23.23 9.95
C HIS A 158 -15.43 -24.38 10.79
N GLY A 159 -16.32 -25.24 11.27
CA GLY A 159 -15.94 -26.55 11.81
C GLY A 159 -15.55 -27.52 10.68
N LYS A 160 -15.52 -28.81 11.02
CA LYS A 160 -15.41 -29.91 10.05
C LYS A 160 -16.82 -30.45 9.77
N PRO A 161 -17.50 -30.02 8.70
CA PRO A 161 -18.87 -30.43 8.41
C PRO A 161 -18.97 -31.86 7.86
N HIS A 162 -17.86 -32.46 7.44
CA HIS A 162 -17.81 -33.82 6.92
C HIS A 162 -17.16 -34.77 7.92
N GLN A 163 -17.39 -36.07 7.71
CA GLN A 163 -16.71 -37.12 8.47
C GLN A 163 -15.19 -37.07 8.25
N GLN A 164 -14.43 -37.53 9.24
CA GLN A 164 -12.96 -37.43 9.24
C GLN A 164 -12.32 -38.09 8.01
N VAL A 165 -12.88 -39.20 7.51
CA VAL A 165 -12.40 -39.90 6.29
C VAL A 165 -12.37 -38.99 5.06
N ILE A 166 -13.33 -38.08 4.90
CA ILE A 166 -13.35 -37.12 3.79
C ILE A 166 -12.22 -36.10 3.95
N HIS A 167 -11.98 -35.63 5.18
CA HIS A 167 -10.90 -34.69 5.45
C HIS A 167 -9.51 -35.34 5.33
N ASP A 168 -9.38 -36.63 5.65
CA ASP A 168 -8.14 -37.39 5.46
C ASP A 168 -7.83 -37.59 3.98
N LYS A 169 -8.86 -37.93 3.17
CA LYS A 169 -8.71 -38.12 1.72
C LYS A 169 -8.58 -36.81 0.94
N PHE A 170 -9.26 -35.75 1.40
CA PHE A 170 -9.33 -34.43 0.77
C PHE A 170 -9.02 -33.32 1.79
N PRO A 171 -7.74 -33.08 2.09
CA PRO A 171 -7.33 -32.10 3.10
C PRO A 171 -7.60 -30.64 2.68
N ARG A 172 -7.86 -30.38 1.39
CA ARG A 172 -8.19 -29.06 0.86
C ARG A 172 -9.67 -28.96 0.52
N CYS A 173 -10.40 -28.09 1.22
CA CYS A 173 -11.83 -27.86 0.98
C CYS A 173 -12.13 -27.46 -0.47
N LEU A 174 -11.22 -26.70 -1.10
CA LEU A 174 -11.35 -26.22 -2.49
C LEU A 174 -11.29 -27.33 -3.54
N THR A 175 -10.96 -28.57 -3.17
CA THR A 175 -11.07 -29.71 -4.10
C THR A 175 -12.51 -29.94 -4.54
N CYS A 176 -13.49 -29.65 -3.66
CA CYS A 176 -14.91 -29.78 -3.99
C CYS A 176 -15.69 -28.45 -3.87
N HIS A 177 -15.24 -27.53 -3.02
CA HIS A 177 -15.85 -26.21 -2.85
C HIS A 177 -15.30 -25.11 -3.78
N ILE A 178 -14.63 -25.53 -4.87
CA ILE A 178 -14.18 -24.79 -6.07
C ILE A 178 -13.81 -23.31 -5.87
N ASP A 179 -14.77 -22.41 -5.68
CA ASP A 179 -14.54 -20.98 -5.42
C ASP A 179 -15.34 -20.49 -4.21
N VAL A 180 -14.64 -19.91 -3.22
CA VAL A 180 -15.25 -19.32 -2.02
C VAL A 180 -16.08 -18.08 -2.32
N HIS A 181 -15.82 -17.41 -3.44
CA HIS A 181 -16.56 -16.22 -3.89
C HIS A 181 -17.80 -16.59 -4.70
N ASP A 182 -17.91 -17.85 -5.12
CA ASP A 182 -19.01 -18.39 -5.94
C ASP A 182 -19.44 -19.79 -5.47
N LEU A 183 -19.62 -19.95 -4.17
CA LEU A 183 -19.96 -21.26 -3.62
C LEU A 183 -21.34 -21.70 -4.11
N PRO A 184 -21.47 -22.92 -4.66
CA PRO A 184 -22.75 -23.50 -4.97
C PRO A 184 -23.62 -23.55 -3.71
N VAL A 185 -24.81 -22.95 -3.78
CA VAL A 185 -25.76 -23.03 -2.68
C VAL A 185 -26.58 -24.28 -2.89
N MET A 186 -26.40 -25.28 -2.02
CA MET A 186 -27.31 -26.42 -2.00
C MET A 186 -28.72 -25.89 -1.71
N PRO A 187 -29.75 -26.28 -2.49
CA PRO A 187 -31.12 -25.90 -2.17
C PRO A 187 -31.39 -26.28 -0.73
N SER A 188 -31.89 -25.32 0.06
CA SER A 188 -32.30 -25.58 1.43
C SER A 188 -33.25 -26.78 1.40
N GLN A 189 -32.82 -27.92 1.95
CA GLN A 189 -33.75 -28.98 2.29
C GLN A 189 -34.71 -28.35 3.28
N LYS A 190 -35.92 -28.02 2.79
CA LYS A 190 -37.05 -27.68 3.65
C LYS A 190 -37.14 -28.83 4.63
N LYS A 191 -36.83 -28.56 5.90
CA LYS A 191 -37.32 -29.37 7.00
C LYS A 191 -38.82 -29.15 7.11
#